data_AF-A0A3B8W661-F1
#
_entry.id   AF-A0A3B8W661-F1
#
_cell.length_a   1.000
_cell.length_b   1.000
_cell.length_c   1.000
_cell.angle_alpha   90.00
_cell.angle_beta   90.00
_cell.angle_gamma   90.00
#
_symmetry.space_group_name_H-M   'P 1'
#
loop_
_entity.id
_entity.type
_entity.pdbx_description
1 polymer ?
#
loop_
_entity_poly.entity_id
_entity_poly.type
_entity_poly.pdbx_seq_one_letter_code
_entity_poly.pdbx_strand_id
1 'polypeptide(L)' 'HVARTVCRRAERCVIELNAVEPVDVLVVQYLNRLSDYLFTLCRMMASELNAPEAPWKPRM' A
#
# COMPACT_ATOMS: atom_id res chain seq x y z
N HIS A 1 -6.57 3.22 -5.73
CA HIS A 1 -5.23 3.45 -5.12
C HIS A 1 -5.24 4.14 -3.74
N VAL A 2 -6.28 4.87 -3.34
CA VAL A 2 -6.34 5.57 -2.02
C VAL A 2 -6.11 4.63 -0.83
N ALA A 3 -6.72 3.44 -0.85
CA ALA A 3 -6.51 2.44 0.21
C ALA A 3 -5.01 2.07 0.40
N ARG A 4 -4.28 1.87 -0.71
CA ARG A 4 -2.82 1.63 -0.66
C ARG A 4 -2.08 2.80 0.00
N THR A 5 -2.42 4.05 -0.35
CA THR A 5 -1.75 5.21 0.25
C THR A 5 -2.01 5.34 1.74
N VAL A 6 -3.22 5.02 2.19
CA VAL A 6 -3.57 4.98 3.62
C VAL A 6 -2.84 3.84 4.33
N CYS A 7 -2.78 2.65 3.73
CA CYS A 7 -2.04 1.51 4.28
C CYS A 7 -0.54 1.81 4.44
N ARG A 8 0.09 2.44 3.45
CA ARG A 8 1.50 2.87 3.53
C ARG A 8 1.72 3.98 4.56
N ARG A 9 0.71 4.81 4.83
CA ARG A 9 0.76 5.79 5.92
C ARG A 9 0.68 5.10 7.29
N ALA A 10 -0.22 4.13 7.45
CA ALA A 10 -0.30 3.33 8.67
C ALA A 10 1.00 2.56 8.94
N GLU A 11 1.62 1.96 7.91
CA GLU A 11 2.94 1.31 8.02
C GLU A 11 4.00 2.25 8.61
N ARG A 12 4.08 3.50 8.12
CA ARG A 12 5.01 4.50 8.68
C ARG A 12 4.72 4.83 10.14
N CYS A 13 3.46 5.05 10.50
CA CYS A 13 3.08 5.32 11.90
C CYS A 13 3.43 4.15 12.83
N VAL A 14 3.28 2.90 12.36
CA VAL A 14 3.64 1.71 13.15
C VAL A 14 5.16 1.60 13.30
N ILE A 15 5.94 1.92 12.26
CA ILE A 15 7.41 1.96 12.36
C ILE A 15 7.86 3.03 13.35
N GLU A 16 7.24 4.22 13.31
CA GLU A 16 7.50 5.30 14.27
C GLU A 16 7.15 4.86 15.70
N LEU A 17 6.00 4.20 15.89
CA LEU A 17 5.61 3.65 17.19
C LEU A 17 6.61 2.62 17.68
N ASN A 18 7.08 1.72 16.81
CA ASN A 18 8.04 0.67 17.15
C ASN A 18 9.39 1.21 17.66
N ALA A 19 9.72 2.48 17.36
CA ALA A 19 10.92 3.13 17.88
C ALA A 19 10.76 3.59 19.35
N VAL A 20 9.52 3.74 19.83
CA VAL A 20 9.19 4.22 21.18
C VAL A 20 8.67 3.08 22.07
N GLU A 21 7.87 2.18 21.50
CA GLU A 21 7.28 1.03 22.17
C GLU A 21 7.35 -0.19 21.23
N PRO A 22 7.84 -1.36 21.69
CA PRO A 22 7.99 -2.51 20.82
C PRO A 22 6.64 -2.97 20.25
N VAL A 23 6.57 -3.08 18.93
CA VAL A 23 5.44 -3.62 18.18
C VAL A 23 5.83 -4.98 17.60
N ASP A 24 4.87 -5.90 17.54
CA ASP A 24 5.07 -7.19 16.88
C ASP A 24 5.48 -6.99 15.40
N VAL A 25 6.60 -7.60 15.02
CA VAL A 25 7.15 -7.60 13.67
C VAL A 25 6.12 -8.07 12.63
N LEU A 26 5.19 -8.94 13.02
CA LEU A 26 4.14 -9.44 12.14
C LEU A 26 3.22 -8.32 11.64
N VAL A 27 2.99 -7.28 12.45
CA VAL A 27 2.14 -6.13 12.09
C VAL A 27 2.76 -5.34 10.94
N VAL A 28 4.06 -5.06 11.03
CA VAL A 28 4.81 -4.33 9.98
C VAL A 28 4.83 -5.15 8.69
N GLN A 29 5.14 -6.45 8.79
CA GLN A 29 5.15 -7.36 7.64
C GLN A 29 3.76 -7.45 6.98
N TYR A 30 2.69 -7.51 7.78
CA TYR A 30 1.33 -7.54 7.29
C TYR A 30 0.96 -6.26 6.52
N LEU A 31 1.22 -5.08 7.09
CA LEU A 31 0.93 -3.80 6.43
C LEU A 31 1.70 -3.64 5.11
N ASN A 32 2.94 -4.15 5.07
CA ASN A 32 3.76 -4.17 3.87
C ASN A 32 3.13 -5.05 2.76
N ARG A 33 2.67 -6.25 3.11
CA ARG A 33 2.02 -7.17 2.15
C ARG A 33 0.63 -6.71 1.74
N LEU A 34 -0.15 -6.19 2.68
CA LEU A 34 -1.49 -5.67 2.44
C LEU A 34 -1.47 -4.54 1.42
N SER A 35 -0.52 -3.62 1.52
CA SER A 35 -0.43 -2.50 0.59
C SER A 35 -0.02 -2.91 -0.83
N ASP A 36 0.69 -4.03 -1.00
CA ASP A 36 0.94 -4.65 -2.31
C ASP A 36 -0.30 -5.36 -2.84
N TYR A 37 -0.99 -6.12 -1.99
CA TYR A 37 -2.29 -6.70 -2.34
C TYR A 37 -3.29 -5.63 -2.81
N LEU A 38 -3.40 -4.49 -2.10
CA LEU A 38 -4.26 -3.36 -2.49
C LEU A 38 -3.85 -2.72 -3.82
N PHE A 39 -2.57 -2.82 -4.22
CA PHE A 39 -2.15 -2.39 -5.55
C PHE A 39 -2.70 -3.34 -6.61
N THR A 40 -2.48 -4.65 -6.44
CA THR A 40 -2.90 -5.68 -7.40
C THR A 40 -4.42 -5.74 -7.52
N LEU A 41 -5.14 -5.67 -6.39
CA LEU A 41 -6.61 -5.64 -6.35
C LEU A 41 -7.15 -4.42 -7.11
N CYS A 42 -6.56 -3.24 -6.91
CA CYS A 42 -6.99 -2.03 -7.61
C CYS A 42 -6.86 -2.16 -9.14
N ARG A 43 -5.81 -2.83 -9.62
CA ARG A 43 -5.58 -3.07 -11.05
C ARG A 43 -6.50 -4.14 -11.63
N MET A 44 -6.74 -5.22 -10.87
CA MET A 44 -7.74 -6.23 -11.22
C MET A 44 -9.11 -5.58 -11.39
N MET A 45 -9.56 -4.78 -10.41
CA MET A 45 -10.85 -4.08 -10.48
C MET A 45 -10.90 -3.10 -11.67
N ALA A 46 -9.80 -2.38 -11.94
CA ALA A 46 -9.72 -1.50 -13.10
C ALA A 46 -9.88 -2.29 -14.42
N SER A 47 -9.26 -3.46 -14.52
CA SER A 47 -9.43 -4.37 -15.66
C SER A 47 -10.88 -4.87 -15.80
N GLU A 48 -11.52 -5.28 -14.71
CA GLU A 48 -12.91 -5.79 -14.73
C GLU A 48 -13.92 -4.70 -15.13
N LEU A 49 -13.67 -3.46 -14.70
CA LEU A 49 -14.53 -2.30 -14.98
C LEU A 49 -14.20 -1.60 -16.32
N ASN A 50 -13.23 -2.11 -17.10
CA ASN A 50 -12.67 -1.44 -18.28
C ASN A 50 -12.23 0.02 -17.99
N ALA A 51 -11.75 0.28 -16.78
CA ALA A 51 -11.28 1.59 -16.38
C ALA A 51 -9.84 1.81 -16.90
N PRO A 52 -9.53 2.99 -17.47
CA PRO A 52 -8.20 3.26 -18.00
C PRO A 52 -7.16 3.37 -16.87
N GLU A 53 -6.07 2.61 -16.98
CA GLU A 53 -4.87 2.80 -16.16
C GLU A 53 -3.98 3.88 -16.77
N ALA A 54 -3.47 4.80 -15.95
CA ALA A 54 -2.49 5.79 -16.37
C ALA A 54 -1.07 5.22 -16.16
N PRO A 55 -0.36 4.75 -17.21
CA PRO A 55 1.03 4.34 -17.06
C PRO A 55 1.89 5.55 -16.72
N TRP A 56 2.87 5.36 -15.84
CA TRP A 56 3.84 6.40 -15.52
C TRP A 56 4.69 6.71 -16.76
N LYS A 57 4.71 7.98 -17.18
CA LYS A 57 5.59 8.47 -18.23
C LYS A 57 6.77 9.20 -17.59
N PRO A 58 8.03 8.75 -17.80
CA PRO A 58 9.19 9.50 -17.34
C PRO A 58 9.19 10.90 -17.97
N ARG A 59 9.52 11.92 -17.18
CA ARG A 59 9.92 13.21 -17.74
C ARG A 59 11.29 13.01 -18.37
N MET A 60 11.36 13.10 -19.71
CA MET A 60 12.62 13.28 -20.44
C MET A 60 13.30 14.58 -20.02
#